data_AF-A0A2G4IND8-F1
#
_entry.id   AF-A0A2G4IND8-F1
#
_cell.length_a   1.000
_cell.length_b   1.000
_cell.length_c   1.000
_cell.angle_alpha   90.00
_cell.angle_beta   90.00
_cell.angle_gamma   90.00
#
_symmetry.space_group_name_H-M   'P 1'
#
loop_
_entity.id
_entity.type
_entity.pdbx_description
1 polymer ?
#
loop_
_entity_poly.entity_id
_entity_poly.type
_entity_poly.pdbx_seq_one_letter_code
_entity_poly.pdbx_strand_id
1 'polypeptide(L)'
;MIAAIRVVLILLSVTLAACAAAPPAKQRTIGVLFVVHGGGEEQGVANQWDNTLQFFQYDPHNVIYKNVIWNPEAWPTVVKGADDQSYANASTQLKKYAFASERMGGKDPALKFTEQQQASLGAALKTAEKKAGVRFIADRAQWIGDMEQTKYLPWPRYMYEPKVPGGMQLTYCGSAKDGGPWKGCNPQRYNIDGPGERLLKQGADELVMIDMTVAGTRFWKSYDVVTMTRRMVDDWNKKNGTNIKVRWLNDITDLLAESYPNDPPGWTRSLGEPKNDPKVSLVGRPNPVVEDPILAAMMVDGVVNSFNKNISPADTAVMFINHATREGNEAFDPKIDDTLVLDARIKAELLRRYRTMNPENIVGSWMGLREPNIKIKIAGRVSSNQERTRQMRGEDLGNAWMYESNKQLPGGDHQYRYWDALAMLKDRGVKHIVVIFSQIVIHSALDLVEVPNQIAKEIGWKTWLYAKDGDYKRYPKHGNPFADYWGVWAEKECKVGDTKQACCFEMGGCKDGRPYPPLRQSPIDRAREDVDPSLTFDVPAYGHLGYDAAKGSPREDAAVQNQYTGTWAMWVPANDDPRMGELLAGEVLKYVKGEK
;
A
#
# COMPACT_ATOMS: atom_id res chain seq x y z
N MET A 1 -64.17 -55.25 -17.26
CA MET A 1 -63.20 -54.37 -17.95
C MET A 1 -63.19 -52.93 -17.44
N ILE A 2 -64.31 -52.31 -17.06
CA ILE A 2 -64.36 -50.89 -16.65
C ILE A 2 -63.70 -50.63 -15.26
N ALA A 3 -63.71 -51.60 -14.35
CA ALA A 3 -63.09 -51.46 -13.02
C ALA A 3 -61.54 -51.51 -13.06
N ALA A 4 -60.96 -52.29 -13.97
CA ALA A 4 -59.50 -52.40 -14.13
C ALA A 4 -58.89 -51.11 -14.73
N ILE A 5 -59.63 -50.43 -15.60
CA ILE A 5 -59.20 -49.17 -16.22
C ILE A 5 -59.17 -48.01 -15.21
N ARG A 6 -60.09 -47.98 -14.24
CA ARG A 6 -60.10 -46.95 -13.18
C ARG A 6 -58.92 -47.09 -12.20
N VAL A 7 -58.51 -48.31 -11.87
CA VAL A 7 -57.37 -48.56 -10.97
C VAL A 7 -56.06 -48.17 -11.65
N VAL A 8 -55.90 -48.44 -12.94
CA VAL A 8 -54.70 -48.03 -13.71
C VAL A 8 -54.63 -46.51 -13.88
N LEU A 9 -55.75 -45.82 -14.11
CA LEU A 9 -55.79 -44.34 -14.21
C LEU A 9 -55.53 -43.64 -12.88
N ILE A 10 -55.94 -44.22 -11.75
CA ILE A 10 -55.63 -43.69 -10.41
C ILE A 10 -54.16 -43.97 -10.03
N LEU A 11 -53.61 -45.13 -10.41
CA LEU A 11 -52.18 -45.41 -10.23
C LEU A 11 -51.28 -44.55 -11.13
N LEU A 12 -51.72 -44.20 -12.36
CA LEU A 12 -50.99 -43.26 -13.22
C LEU A 12 -51.05 -41.82 -12.68
N SER A 13 -52.18 -41.36 -12.14
CA SER A 13 -52.28 -40.01 -11.58
C SER A 13 -51.56 -39.85 -10.24
N VAL A 14 -51.44 -40.92 -9.44
CA VAL A 14 -50.63 -40.93 -8.21
C VAL A 14 -49.12 -41.05 -8.50
N THR A 15 -48.72 -41.70 -9.60
CA THR A 15 -47.30 -41.74 -10.03
C THR A 15 -46.85 -40.45 -10.73
N LEU A 16 -47.74 -39.76 -11.45
CA LEU A 16 -47.45 -38.42 -12.00
C LEU A 16 -47.44 -37.31 -10.92
N ALA A 17 -48.16 -37.48 -9.80
CA ALA A 17 -48.10 -36.56 -8.66
C ALA A 17 -46.90 -36.80 -7.72
N ALA A 18 -46.21 -37.94 -7.84
CA ALA A 18 -44.98 -38.25 -7.09
C ALA A 18 -43.70 -37.76 -7.78
N CYS A 19 -43.79 -37.23 -9.01
CA CYS A 19 -42.77 -36.32 -9.55
C CYS A 19 -42.97 -34.93 -8.94
N ALA A 20 -42.94 -34.84 -7.61
CA ALA A 20 -42.61 -33.58 -6.96
C ALA A 20 -41.20 -33.23 -7.45
N ALA A 21 -41.12 -32.32 -8.43
CA ALA A 21 -39.86 -31.76 -8.88
C ALA A 21 -39.07 -31.41 -7.63
N ALA A 22 -37.90 -32.04 -7.46
CA ALA A 22 -37.01 -31.69 -6.36
C ALA A 22 -36.91 -30.16 -6.33
N PRO A 23 -37.07 -29.51 -5.17
CA PRO A 23 -36.98 -28.06 -5.09
C PRO A 23 -35.71 -27.63 -5.84
N PRO A 24 -35.79 -26.62 -6.73
CA PRO A 24 -34.66 -26.24 -7.55
C PRO A 24 -33.46 -26.05 -6.63
N ALA A 25 -32.37 -26.76 -6.94
CA ALA A 25 -31.16 -26.72 -6.11
C ALA A 25 -30.83 -25.26 -5.83
N LYS A 26 -30.72 -24.91 -4.54
CA LYS A 26 -30.39 -23.55 -4.11
C LYS A 26 -29.15 -23.12 -4.90
N GLN A 27 -29.29 -22.05 -5.70
CA GLN A 27 -28.17 -21.52 -6.47
C GLN A 27 -27.05 -21.14 -5.50
N ARG A 28 -25.88 -21.77 -5.66
CA ARG A 28 -24.68 -21.49 -4.84
C ARG A 28 -24.40 -19.99 -4.87
N THR A 29 -24.20 -19.38 -3.71
CA THR A 29 -23.88 -17.96 -3.56
C THR A 29 -22.44 -17.80 -3.13
N ILE A 30 -21.65 -17.06 -3.91
CA ILE A 30 -20.25 -16.73 -3.61
C ILE A 30 -20.18 -15.28 -3.11
N GLY A 31 -19.67 -15.10 -1.90
CA GLY A 31 -19.30 -13.78 -1.38
C GLY A 31 -17.94 -13.37 -1.90
N VAL A 32 -17.82 -12.21 -2.54
CA VAL A 32 -16.57 -11.67 -3.05
C VAL A 32 -16.16 -10.47 -2.20
N LEU A 33 -14.99 -10.54 -1.57
CA LEU A 33 -14.39 -9.44 -0.83
C LEU A 33 -13.30 -8.81 -1.69
N PHE A 34 -13.53 -7.56 -2.10
CA PHE A 34 -12.50 -6.73 -2.73
C PHE A 34 -11.59 -6.17 -1.64
N VAL A 35 -10.34 -6.62 -1.61
CA VAL A 35 -9.36 -6.24 -0.59
C VAL A 35 -8.52 -5.08 -1.08
N VAL A 36 -8.40 -4.06 -0.24
CA VAL A 36 -7.61 -2.86 -0.51
C VAL A 36 -6.83 -2.43 0.73
N HIS A 37 -5.86 -1.55 0.55
CA HIS A 37 -5.17 -0.93 1.68
C HIS A 37 -6.13 -0.12 2.56
N GLY A 38 -7.01 0.65 1.91
CA GLY A 38 -7.80 1.70 2.53
C GLY A 38 -6.94 2.91 2.89
N GLY A 39 -7.41 3.72 3.84
CA GLY A 39 -6.83 5.01 4.21
C GLY A 39 -7.91 6.09 4.32
N GLY A 40 -7.62 7.16 5.04
CA GLY A 40 -8.57 8.27 5.21
C GLY A 40 -8.65 9.15 3.98
N GLU A 41 -9.86 9.52 3.56
CA GLU A 41 -10.07 10.55 2.52
C GLU A 41 -9.58 11.91 3.03
N GLU A 42 -9.90 12.22 4.28
CA GLU A 42 -9.48 13.43 4.98
C GLU A 42 -8.34 13.13 5.95
N GLN A 43 -7.47 14.11 6.15
CA GLN A 43 -6.28 13.98 6.99
C GLN A 43 -6.45 14.86 8.22
N GLY A 44 -6.70 14.22 9.36
CA GLY A 44 -6.99 14.89 10.63
C GLY A 44 -6.70 14.01 11.82
N VAL A 45 -6.71 14.61 13.02
CA VAL A 45 -6.32 13.94 14.28
C VAL A 45 -7.11 12.66 14.51
N ALA A 46 -8.44 12.70 14.34
CA ALA A 46 -9.31 11.55 14.53
C ALA A 46 -8.96 10.37 13.62
N ASN A 47 -8.75 10.66 12.33
CA ASN A 47 -8.44 9.65 11.32
C ASN A 47 -7.06 9.04 11.57
N GLN A 48 -6.08 9.86 11.94
CA GLN A 48 -4.75 9.37 12.24
C GLN A 48 -4.72 8.53 13.53
N TRP A 49 -5.53 8.90 14.53
CA TRP A 49 -5.69 8.10 15.74
C TRP A 49 -6.23 6.69 15.41
N ASP A 50 -7.30 6.62 14.61
CA ASP A 50 -7.91 5.34 14.21
C ASP A 50 -6.95 4.51 13.35
N ASN A 51 -6.31 5.10 12.34
CA ASN A 51 -5.33 4.43 11.50
C ASN A 51 -4.19 3.83 12.33
N THR A 52 -3.69 4.55 13.35
CA THR A 52 -2.64 4.05 14.22
C THR A 52 -3.09 2.83 15.01
N LEU A 53 -4.29 2.82 15.62
CA LEU A 53 -4.76 1.64 16.36
C LEU A 53 -5.06 0.46 15.43
N GLN A 54 -5.67 0.72 14.28
CA GLN A 54 -6.00 -0.30 13.30
C GLN A 54 -4.75 -0.98 12.74
N PHE A 55 -3.65 -0.23 12.57
CA PHE A 55 -2.35 -0.78 12.17
C PHE A 55 -1.88 -1.88 13.15
N PHE A 56 -1.97 -1.61 14.45
CA PHE A 56 -1.39 -2.47 15.49
C PHE A 56 -2.35 -3.57 15.97
N GLN A 57 -3.61 -3.55 15.56
CA GLN A 57 -4.58 -4.59 15.94
C GLN A 57 -4.15 -6.00 15.50
N TYR A 58 -3.35 -6.10 14.43
CA TYR A 58 -2.92 -7.37 13.84
C TYR A 58 -1.73 -7.99 14.57
N ASP A 59 -1.07 -7.25 15.46
CA ASP A 59 0.12 -7.72 16.19
C ASP A 59 -0.15 -7.83 17.70
N PRO A 60 -0.66 -8.99 18.19
CA PRO A 60 -0.94 -9.20 19.61
C PRO A 60 0.28 -9.09 20.53
N HIS A 61 1.50 -9.12 19.98
CA HIS A 61 2.73 -9.01 20.76
C HIS A 61 3.21 -7.56 20.91
N ASN A 62 2.68 -6.66 20.11
CA ASN A 62 3.04 -5.25 20.12
C ASN A 62 2.55 -4.51 21.38
N VAL A 63 3.32 -3.51 21.82
CA VAL A 63 3.00 -2.69 22.99
C VAL A 63 1.70 -1.89 22.82
N ILE A 64 1.40 -1.43 21.60
CA ILE A 64 0.17 -0.68 21.31
C ILE A 64 -1.05 -1.59 21.45
N TYR A 65 -0.98 -2.82 20.93
CA TYR A 65 -2.02 -3.82 21.13
C TYR A 65 -2.26 -4.10 22.61
N LYS A 66 -1.18 -4.36 23.36
CA LYS A 66 -1.26 -4.76 24.77
C LYS A 66 -1.74 -3.65 25.70
N ASN A 67 -1.29 -2.41 25.47
CA ASN A 67 -1.36 -1.36 26.48
C ASN A 67 -2.16 -0.12 26.06
N VAL A 68 -2.57 -0.01 24.79
CA VAL A 68 -3.19 1.22 24.26
C VAL A 68 -4.59 0.99 23.72
N ILE A 69 -4.81 -0.01 22.84
CA ILE A 69 -6.10 -0.16 22.12
C ILE A 69 -7.28 -0.16 23.11
N TRP A 70 -7.18 -0.89 24.21
CA TRP A 70 -8.25 -1.02 25.21
C TRP A 70 -7.98 -0.27 26.52
N ASN A 71 -7.15 0.79 26.50
CA ASN A 71 -6.79 1.57 27.67
C ASN A 71 -7.20 3.05 27.53
N PRO A 72 -8.29 3.48 28.21
CA PRO A 72 -8.79 4.85 28.13
C PRO A 72 -7.80 5.93 28.55
N GLU A 73 -6.87 5.62 29.46
CA GLU A 73 -5.86 6.59 29.93
C GLU A 73 -4.79 6.86 28.86
N ALA A 74 -4.54 5.89 27.98
CA ALA A 74 -3.55 6.00 26.91
C ALA A 74 -4.09 6.71 25.67
N TRP A 75 -5.40 6.68 25.41
CA TRP A 75 -5.99 7.21 24.17
C TRP A 75 -5.62 8.67 23.85
N PRO A 76 -5.60 9.63 24.80
CA PRO A 76 -5.22 11.02 24.51
C PRO A 76 -3.75 11.23 24.11
N THR A 77 -2.90 10.20 24.25
CA THR A 77 -1.45 10.30 23.97
C THR A 77 -1.07 9.77 22.59
N VAL A 78 -1.95 9.02 21.91
CA VAL A 78 -1.67 8.32 20.64
C VAL A 78 -1.14 9.28 19.57
N VAL A 79 -1.75 10.46 19.43
CA VAL A 79 -1.37 11.48 18.43
C VAL A 79 -0.33 12.48 18.94
N LYS A 80 0.14 12.31 20.19
CA LYS A 80 1.10 13.19 20.88
C LYS A 80 2.39 12.47 21.30
N GLY A 81 2.56 11.20 20.92
CA GLY A 81 3.77 10.45 21.22
C GLY A 81 5.02 11.16 20.68
N ALA A 82 6.15 10.99 21.38
CA ALA A 82 7.44 11.43 20.85
C ALA A 82 7.71 10.76 19.50
N ASP A 83 8.34 11.50 18.58
CA ASP A 83 8.58 11.03 17.23
C ASP A 83 9.63 9.89 17.24
N ASP A 84 9.22 8.65 17.02
CA ASP A 84 10.10 7.47 16.94
C ASP A 84 9.88 6.72 15.63
N GLN A 85 11.00 6.37 14.97
CA GLN A 85 11.08 5.58 13.73
C GLN A 85 10.51 4.15 13.86
N SER A 86 10.24 3.69 15.08
CA SER A 86 9.71 2.35 15.34
C SER A 86 8.18 2.26 15.27
N TYR A 87 7.48 3.40 15.17
CA TYR A 87 6.02 3.45 15.15
C TYR A 87 5.49 4.05 13.85
N ALA A 88 4.29 3.62 13.43
CA ALA A 88 3.42 4.40 12.56
C ALA A 88 3.02 5.68 13.32
N ASN A 89 3.99 6.58 13.48
CA ASN A 89 3.94 7.69 14.39
C ASN A 89 2.91 8.69 13.88
N ALA A 90 1.77 8.69 14.56
CA ALA A 90 0.64 9.54 14.26
C ALA A 90 1.04 11.02 14.09
N SER A 91 1.98 11.53 14.88
CA SER A 91 2.45 12.92 14.80
C SER A 91 3.12 13.23 13.44
N THR A 92 4.13 12.45 13.05
CA THR A 92 4.83 12.65 11.76
C THR A 92 3.91 12.42 10.56
N GLN A 93 3.08 11.38 10.60
CA GLN A 93 2.15 11.06 9.51
C GLN A 93 1.12 12.18 9.36
N LEU A 94 0.62 12.74 10.47
CA LEU A 94 -0.29 13.89 10.43
C LEU A 94 0.36 15.11 9.76
N LYS A 95 1.61 15.46 10.11
CA LYS A 95 2.34 16.57 9.47
C LYS A 95 2.51 16.33 7.96
N LYS A 96 2.93 15.12 7.57
CA LYS A 96 3.16 14.72 6.18
C LYS A 96 1.86 14.76 5.35
N TYR A 97 0.81 14.11 5.84
CA TYR A 97 -0.45 14.02 5.12
C TYR A 97 -1.28 15.30 5.14
N ALA A 98 -1.12 16.17 6.15
CA ALA A 98 -1.71 17.52 6.11
C ALA A 98 -1.18 18.32 4.92
N PHE A 99 0.15 18.30 4.69
CA PHE A 99 0.75 18.92 3.51
C PHE A 99 0.23 18.28 2.21
N ALA A 100 0.24 16.95 2.12
CA ALA A 100 -0.19 16.25 0.90
C ALA A 100 -1.66 16.51 0.56
N SER A 101 -2.55 16.46 1.57
CA SER A 101 -3.98 16.73 1.44
C SER A 101 -4.22 18.14 0.90
N GLU A 102 -3.54 19.16 1.43
CA GLU A 102 -3.68 20.53 0.93
C GLU A 102 -3.37 20.64 -0.57
N ARG A 103 -2.31 19.96 -1.03
CA ARG A 103 -1.90 19.97 -2.45
C ARG A 103 -2.93 19.33 -3.37
N MET A 104 -3.62 18.30 -2.92
CA MET A 104 -4.65 17.57 -3.69
C MET A 104 -6.05 18.20 -3.58
N GLY A 105 -6.19 19.38 -2.96
CA GLY A 105 -7.48 20.05 -2.80
C GLY A 105 -8.26 19.65 -1.55
N GLY A 106 -7.60 19.01 -0.58
CA GLY A 106 -8.13 18.69 0.75
C GLY A 106 -8.60 17.24 0.92
N LYS A 107 -8.62 16.44 -0.15
CA LYS A 107 -9.11 15.06 -0.12
C LYS A 107 -8.18 14.14 -0.91
N ASP A 108 -7.83 13.01 -0.31
CA ASP A 108 -7.12 11.94 -1.00
C ASP A 108 -8.08 11.21 -1.95
N PRO A 109 -7.79 11.12 -3.27
CA PRO A 109 -8.71 10.53 -4.24
C PRO A 109 -8.80 8.99 -4.15
N ALA A 110 -7.96 8.33 -3.35
CA ALA A 110 -7.90 6.86 -3.28
C ALA A 110 -9.25 6.23 -2.91
N LEU A 111 -10.00 6.81 -1.98
CA LEU A 111 -11.32 6.27 -1.57
C LEU A 111 -12.29 6.29 -2.75
N LYS A 112 -12.39 7.43 -3.46
CA LYS A 112 -13.27 7.58 -4.62
C LYS A 112 -12.96 6.54 -5.70
N PHE A 113 -11.69 6.37 -6.05
CA PHE A 113 -11.29 5.39 -7.08
C PHE A 113 -11.54 3.96 -6.62
N THR A 114 -11.32 3.67 -5.33
CA THR A 114 -11.65 2.36 -4.75
C THR A 114 -13.15 2.04 -4.89
N GLU A 115 -14.03 3.00 -4.65
CA GLU A 115 -15.48 2.82 -4.82
C GLU A 115 -15.86 2.58 -6.28
N GLN A 116 -15.23 3.28 -7.22
CA GLN A 116 -15.44 3.07 -8.65
C GLN A 116 -14.95 1.70 -9.14
N GLN A 117 -13.79 1.23 -8.66
CA GLN A 117 -13.30 -0.12 -8.94
C GLN A 117 -14.22 -1.19 -8.34
N GLN A 118 -14.69 -1.00 -7.10
CA GLN A 118 -15.66 -1.89 -6.47
C GLN A 118 -16.97 -1.97 -7.25
N ALA A 119 -17.50 -0.83 -7.72
CA ALA A 119 -18.70 -0.79 -8.55
C ALA A 119 -18.50 -1.54 -9.88
N SER A 120 -17.35 -1.36 -10.52
CA SER A 120 -16.98 -2.05 -11.76
C SER A 120 -16.87 -3.56 -11.56
N LEU A 121 -16.25 -4.02 -10.46
CA LEU A 121 -16.24 -5.43 -10.06
C LEU A 121 -17.68 -5.97 -9.89
N GLY A 122 -18.54 -5.25 -9.18
CA GLY A 122 -19.94 -5.66 -8.97
C GLY A 122 -20.70 -5.83 -10.28
N ALA A 123 -20.53 -4.91 -11.23
CA ALA A 123 -21.14 -4.99 -12.56
C ALA A 123 -20.60 -6.19 -13.38
N ALA A 124 -19.29 -6.42 -13.34
CA ALA A 124 -18.66 -7.52 -14.05
C ALA A 124 -19.06 -8.90 -13.46
N LEU A 125 -19.11 -9.04 -12.13
CA LEU A 125 -19.60 -10.24 -11.45
C LEU A 125 -21.05 -10.54 -11.81
N LYS A 126 -21.93 -9.52 -11.83
CA LYS A 126 -23.33 -9.70 -12.23
C LYS A 126 -23.48 -10.22 -13.66
N THR A 127 -22.61 -9.75 -14.56
CA THR A 127 -22.55 -10.27 -15.93
C THR A 127 -22.05 -11.72 -15.97
N ALA A 128 -21.15 -12.09 -15.06
CA ALA A 128 -20.57 -13.43 -14.97
C ALA A 128 -21.50 -14.49 -14.34
N GLU A 129 -22.50 -14.10 -13.53
CA GLU A 129 -23.41 -15.02 -12.81
C GLU A 129 -24.00 -16.09 -13.72
N LYS A 130 -24.56 -15.69 -14.87
CA LYS A 130 -25.19 -16.62 -15.83
C LYS A 130 -24.19 -17.62 -16.39
N LYS A 131 -22.95 -17.19 -16.66
CA LYS A 131 -21.88 -18.03 -17.20
C LYS A 131 -21.30 -18.97 -16.14
N ALA A 132 -21.34 -18.57 -14.88
CA ALA A 132 -20.82 -19.33 -13.75
C ALA A 132 -21.84 -20.30 -13.13
N GLY A 133 -23.15 -20.07 -13.34
CA GLY A 133 -24.20 -20.85 -12.68
C GLY A 133 -24.28 -20.60 -11.18
N VAL A 134 -23.73 -19.48 -10.69
CA VAL A 134 -23.72 -19.08 -9.27
C VAL A 134 -24.23 -17.65 -9.13
N ARG A 135 -24.64 -17.28 -7.92
CA ARG A 135 -24.95 -15.90 -7.55
C ARG A 135 -23.71 -15.27 -6.91
N PHE A 136 -23.37 -14.05 -7.30
CA PHE A 136 -22.30 -13.29 -6.67
C PHE A 136 -22.89 -12.18 -5.78
N ILE A 137 -22.32 -12.01 -4.59
CA ILE A 137 -22.53 -10.82 -3.76
C ILE A 137 -21.17 -10.27 -3.38
N ALA A 138 -20.98 -8.96 -3.47
CA ALA A 138 -19.67 -8.33 -3.28
C ALA A 138 -19.70 -7.29 -2.17
N ASP A 139 -18.60 -7.19 -1.43
CA ASP A 139 -18.33 -6.14 -0.44
C ASP A 139 -16.83 -5.81 -0.46
N ARG A 140 -16.42 -4.80 0.30
CA ARG A 140 -15.03 -4.34 0.41
C ARG A 140 -14.47 -4.66 1.78
N ALA A 141 -13.23 -5.16 1.81
CA ALA A 141 -12.43 -5.27 3.01
C ALA A 141 -11.19 -4.37 2.89
N GLN A 142 -10.84 -3.67 3.96
CA GLN A 142 -9.66 -2.81 3.98
C GLN A 142 -8.81 -3.02 5.22
N TRP A 143 -7.51 -2.79 5.07
CA TRP A 143 -6.55 -2.99 6.16
C TRP A 143 -6.66 -1.89 7.23
N ILE A 144 -6.80 -0.63 6.80
CA ILE A 144 -7.04 0.55 7.64
C ILE A 144 -8.06 1.50 7.01
N GLY A 145 -8.62 2.45 7.77
CA GLY A 145 -9.58 3.45 7.31
C GLY A 145 -9.92 4.51 8.36
N ASP A 146 -10.52 5.60 7.93
CA ASP A 146 -11.04 6.64 8.83
C ASP A 146 -12.27 6.18 9.64
N MET A 147 -12.80 7.09 10.47
CA MET A 147 -13.96 6.83 11.33
C MET A 147 -15.21 6.33 10.58
N GLU A 148 -15.42 6.76 9.33
CA GLU A 148 -16.59 6.36 8.54
C GLU A 148 -16.37 5.03 7.80
N GLN A 149 -15.09 4.67 7.61
CA GLN A 149 -14.67 3.46 6.91
C GLN A 149 -14.44 2.26 7.83
N THR A 150 -14.60 2.38 9.16
CA THR A 150 -14.43 1.25 10.09
C THR A 150 -15.28 0.03 9.74
N LYS A 151 -16.43 0.22 9.10
CA LYS A 151 -17.33 -0.83 8.58
C LYS A 151 -16.70 -1.75 7.52
N TYR A 152 -15.57 -1.36 6.95
CA TYR A 152 -14.84 -2.14 5.96
C TYR A 152 -13.61 -2.84 6.53
N LEU A 153 -13.28 -2.64 7.81
CA LEU A 153 -12.28 -3.50 8.47
C LEU A 153 -12.78 -4.95 8.46
N PRO A 154 -11.90 -5.96 8.35
CA PRO A 154 -12.29 -7.36 8.22
C PRO A 154 -13.16 -7.85 9.38
N TRP A 155 -12.89 -7.38 10.60
CA TRP A 155 -13.67 -7.73 11.79
C TRP A 155 -13.71 -6.56 12.80
N PRO A 156 -14.52 -5.51 12.56
CA PRO A 156 -14.52 -4.29 13.38
C PRO A 156 -14.80 -4.58 14.87
N ARG A 157 -15.74 -5.52 15.12
CA ARG A 157 -16.12 -5.95 16.47
C ARG A 157 -14.97 -6.62 17.24
N TYR A 158 -13.96 -7.16 16.54
CA TYR A 158 -12.74 -7.66 17.17
C TYR A 158 -11.97 -6.54 17.86
N MET A 159 -11.88 -5.35 17.26
CA MET A 159 -11.26 -4.19 17.91
C MET A 159 -12.13 -3.60 19.02
N TYR A 160 -13.45 -3.65 18.87
CA TYR A 160 -14.38 -3.09 19.85
C TYR A 160 -14.22 -3.75 21.24
N GLU A 161 -14.19 -5.08 21.27
CA GLU A 161 -14.14 -5.84 22.52
C GLU A 161 -12.70 -6.05 23.01
N PRO A 162 -12.43 -5.85 24.32
CA PRO A 162 -11.09 -5.97 24.88
C PRO A 162 -10.49 -7.36 24.69
N LYS A 163 -9.21 -7.40 24.29
CA LYS A 163 -8.40 -8.63 24.15
C LYS A 163 -7.31 -8.77 25.21
N VAL A 164 -7.36 -7.92 26.23
CA VAL A 164 -6.40 -7.89 27.33
C VAL A 164 -7.14 -7.82 28.68
N PRO A 165 -6.60 -8.44 29.75
CA PRO A 165 -7.20 -8.36 31.08
C PRO A 165 -7.37 -6.92 31.56
N GLY A 166 -8.57 -6.59 32.07
CA GLY A 166 -8.88 -5.24 32.56
C GLY A 166 -9.05 -4.17 31.46
N GLY A 167 -9.00 -4.56 30.18
CA GLY A 167 -9.26 -3.64 29.07
C GLY A 167 -10.71 -3.18 29.00
N MET A 168 -10.92 -2.00 28.43
CA MET A 168 -12.24 -1.38 28.21
C MET A 168 -12.60 -1.37 26.72
N GLN A 169 -13.90 -1.35 26.42
CA GLN A 169 -14.40 -1.26 25.04
C GLN A 169 -13.89 -0.01 24.32
N LEU A 170 -13.49 -0.18 23.05
CA LEU A 170 -12.94 0.89 22.24
C LEU A 170 -14.04 1.88 21.81
N THR A 171 -14.18 2.96 22.58
CA THR A 171 -15.28 3.94 22.44
C THR A 171 -14.81 5.39 22.33
N TYR A 172 -13.50 5.61 22.17
CA TYR A 172 -12.92 6.95 22.20
C TYR A 172 -13.38 7.84 21.04
N CYS A 173 -13.71 9.09 21.36
CA CYS A 173 -14.10 10.13 20.42
C CYS A 173 -13.32 11.43 20.62
N GLY A 174 -12.07 11.32 21.07
CA GLY A 174 -11.25 12.46 21.42
C GLY A 174 -11.62 13.09 22.76
N SER A 175 -10.78 14.01 23.20
CA SER A 175 -10.87 14.78 24.43
C SER A 175 -10.37 16.21 24.18
N ALA A 176 -10.57 17.12 25.14
CA ALA A 176 -10.00 18.47 25.03
C ALA A 176 -8.46 18.46 24.81
N LYS A 177 -7.76 17.40 25.24
CA LYS A 177 -6.31 17.29 25.08
C LYS A 177 -5.90 17.14 23.62
N ASP A 178 -6.69 16.47 22.79
CA ASP A 178 -6.37 16.12 21.41
C ASP A 178 -7.41 16.70 20.42
N GLY A 179 -7.99 17.85 20.79
CA GLY A 179 -8.90 18.60 19.93
C GLY A 179 -10.29 17.97 19.78
N GLY A 180 -10.66 17.05 20.66
CA GLY A 180 -11.98 16.46 20.73
C GLY A 180 -12.99 17.25 21.60
N PRO A 181 -14.26 16.83 21.63
CA PRO A 181 -14.80 15.67 20.91
C PRO A 181 -14.73 15.85 19.40
N TRP A 182 -14.26 14.83 18.68
CA TRP A 182 -14.10 14.93 17.23
C TRP A 182 -15.46 14.94 16.54
N LYS A 183 -15.62 15.82 15.57
CA LYS A 183 -16.85 15.97 14.80
C LYS A 183 -17.21 14.64 14.12
N GLY A 184 -18.48 14.23 14.25
CA GLY A 184 -19.00 13.03 13.60
C GLY A 184 -18.56 11.71 14.22
N CYS A 185 -17.78 11.72 15.31
CA CYS A 185 -17.34 10.48 15.93
C CYS A 185 -18.51 9.70 16.53
N ASN A 186 -18.60 8.41 16.17
CA ASN A 186 -19.49 7.45 16.79
C ASN A 186 -18.68 6.56 17.75
N PRO A 187 -18.97 6.54 19.07
CA PRO A 187 -18.29 5.66 20.02
C PRO A 187 -18.57 4.17 19.74
N GLN A 188 -19.58 3.84 18.96
CA GLN A 188 -19.95 2.48 18.54
C GLN A 188 -19.43 2.12 17.14
N ARG A 189 -18.55 2.94 16.53
CA ARG A 189 -18.08 2.72 15.14
C ARG A 189 -17.38 1.39 14.89
N TYR A 190 -16.87 0.73 15.93
CA TYR A 190 -16.29 -0.61 15.85
C TYR A 190 -17.30 -1.72 16.26
N ASN A 191 -18.41 -1.39 16.90
CA ASN A 191 -19.43 -2.36 17.34
C ASN A 191 -20.44 -2.68 16.23
N ILE A 192 -19.93 -3.07 15.07
CA ILE A 192 -20.70 -3.29 13.85
C ILE A 192 -20.23 -4.56 13.14
N ASP A 193 -21.04 -5.05 12.22
CA ASP A 193 -20.66 -6.18 11.38
C ASP A 193 -19.62 -5.77 10.34
N GLY A 194 -18.57 -6.57 10.21
CA GLY A 194 -17.60 -6.47 9.12
C GLY A 194 -18.16 -6.92 7.77
N PRO A 195 -17.41 -6.72 6.67
CA PRO A 195 -17.86 -7.05 5.33
C PRO A 195 -18.10 -8.55 5.14
N GLY A 196 -17.25 -9.41 5.72
CA GLY A 196 -17.47 -10.86 5.66
C GLY A 196 -18.76 -11.27 6.39
N GLU A 197 -19.02 -10.75 7.59
CA GLU A 197 -20.27 -11.03 8.33
C GLU A 197 -21.50 -10.59 7.53
N ARG A 198 -21.46 -9.43 6.88
CA ARG A 198 -22.55 -8.94 6.01
C ARG A 198 -22.80 -9.87 4.82
N LEU A 199 -21.76 -10.42 4.20
CA LEU A 199 -21.91 -11.38 3.10
C LEU A 199 -22.49 -12.72 3.57
N LEU A 200 -22.05 -13.21 4.74
CA LEU A 200 -22.59 -14.45 5.33
C LEU A 200 -24.07 -14.30 5.69
N LYS A 201 -24.48 -13.16 6.27
CA LYS A 201 -25.90 -12.85 6.54
C LYS A 201 -26.74 -12.76 5.26
N GLN A 202 -26.13 -12.45 4.13
CA GLN A 202 -26.77 -12.47 2.80
C GLN A 202 -26.77 -13.85 2.13
N GLY A 203 -26.30 -14.89 2.83
CA GLY A 203 -26.40 -16.28 2.41
C GLY A 203 -25.23 -16.79 1.58
N ALA A 204 -24.05 -16.15 1.66
CA ALA A 204 -22.83 -16.68 1.04
C ALA A 204 -22.50 -18.09 1.56
N ASP A 205 -22.29 -19.02 0.63
CA ASP A 205 -21.88 -20.40 0.92
C ASP A 205 -20.34 -20.54 0.96
N GLU A 206 -19.61 -19.54 0.44
CA GLU A 206 -18.15 -19.40 0.45
C GLU A 206 -17.77 -17.92 0.33
N LEU A 207 -16.63 -17.54 0.90
CA LEU A 207 -16.01 -16.23 0.68
C LEU A 207 -14.74 -16.36 -0.18
N VAL A 208 -14.65 -15.53 -1.21
CA VAL A 208 -13.51 -15.39 -2.11
C VAL A 208 -12.99 -13.96 -1.97
N MET A 209 -11.70 -13.81 -1.73
CA MET A 209 -11.01 -12.55 -1.54
C MET A 209 -10.11 -12.29 -2.74
N ILE A 210 -10.16 -11.08 -3.29
CA ILE A 210 -9.28 -10.65 -4.37
C ILE A 210 -8.73 -9.27 -4.04
N ASP A 211 -7.41 -9.14 -4.09
CA ASP A 211 -6.67 -8.03 -3.50
C ASP A 211 -6.03 -7.12 -4.54
N MET A 212 -6.10 -5.82 -4.29
CA MET A 212 -5.37 -4.77 -5.01
C MET A 212 -4.65 -3.79 -4.06
N THR A 213 -4.43 -4.17 -2.79
CA THR A 213 -3.70 -3.36 -1.78
C THR A 213 -2.37 -2.82 -2.32
N VAL A 214 -1.66 -3.62 -3.10
CA VAL A 214 -0.41 -3.27 -3.78
C VAL A 214 -0.38 -3.82 -5.21
N ALA A 215 -1.35 -3.38 -6.02
CA ALA A 215 -1.53 -3.82 -7.42
C ALA A 215 -1.58 -5.35 -7.61
N GLY A 216 -2.12 -6.06 -6.61
CA GLY A 216 -2.34 -7.50 -6.67
C GLY A 216 -1.16 -8.37 -6.25
N THR A 217 0.01 -7.80 -5.93
CA THR A 217 1.10 -8.59 -5.33
C THR A 217 0.65 -9.15 -3.97
N ARG A 218 1.02 -10.38 -3.63
CA ARG A 218 0.84 -10.88 -2.27
C ARG A 218 1.61 -9.99 -1.30
N PHE A 219 1.02 -9.72 -0.15
CA PHE A 219 1.57 -8.76 0.80
C PHE A 219 1.08 -9.04 2.22
N TRP A 220 1.95 -8.88 3.21
CA TRP A 220 1.61 -9.11 4.61
C TRP A 220 0.39 -8.31 5.08
N LYS A 221 0.17 -7.06 4.62
CA LYS A 221 -1.03 -6.29 4.97
C LYS A 221 -2.30 -6.91 4.42
N SER A 222 -2.27 -7.40 3.18
CA SER A 222 -3.40 -8.13 2.60
C SER A 222 -3.62 -9.44 3.38
N TYR A 223 -2.54 -10.11 3.77
CA TYR A 223 -2.58 -11.33 4.56
C TYR A 223 -3.15 -11.10 5.98
N ASP A 224 -2.90 -9.97 6.61
CA ASP A 224 -3.56 -9.56 7.86
C ASP A 224 -5.10 -9.50 7.68
N VAL A 225 -5.57 -8.92 6.58
CA VAL A 225 -7.01 -8.85 6.26
C VAL A 225 -7.58 -10.25 6.02
N VAL A 226 -6.86 -11.09 5.27
CA VAL A 226 -7.26 -12.48 4.97
C VAL A 226 -7.33 -13.32 6.24
N THR A 227 -6.30 -13.29 7.07
CA THR A 227 -6.25 -14.07 8.32
C THR A 227 -7.29 -13.59 9.33
N MET A 228 -7.53 -12.29 9.44
CA MET A 228 -8.59 -11.76 10.30
C MET A 228 -9.98 -12.16 9.79
N THR A 229 -10.19 -12.16 8.47
CA THR A 229 -11.43 -12.65 7.85
C THR A 229 -11.63 -14.15 8.10
N ARG A 230 -10.57 -14.97 7.97
CA ARG A 230 -10.60 -16.40 8.30
C ARG A 230 -11.02 -16.64 9.76
N ARG A 231 -10.43 -15.90 10.70
CA ARG A 231 -10.80 -15.98 12.14
C ARG A 231 -12.26 -15.61 12.38
N MET A 232 -12.75 -14.56 11.72
CA MET A 232 -14.17 -14.15 11.80
C MET A 232 -15.08 -15.27 11.26
N VAL A 233 -14.74 -15.88 10.13
CA VAL A 233 -15.51 -17.00 9.56
C VAL A 233 -15.47 -18.24 10.44
N ASP A 234 -14.35 -18.54 11.09
CA ASP A 234 -14.25 -19.65 12.04
C ASP A 234 -15.18 -19.45 13.25
N ASP A 235 -15.26 -18.23 13.79
CA ASP A 235 -16.20 -17.86 14.84
C ASP A 235 -17.67 -17.97 14.36
N TRP A 236 -17.96 -17.51 13.14
CA TRP A 236 -19.27 -17.67 12.50
C TRP A 236 -19.65 -19.15 12.35
N ASN A 237 -18.73 -19.98 11.83
CA ASN A 237 -18.92 -21.41 11.64
C ASN A 237 -19.25 -22.10 12.96
N LYS A 238 -18.50 -21.80 14.02
CA LYS A 238 -18.74 -22.32 15.36
C LYS A 238 -20.10 -21.91 15.92
N LYS A 239 -20.52 -20.66 15.75
CA LYS A 239 -21.79 -20.14 16.27
C LYS A 239 -23.02 -20.65 15.51
N ASN A 240 -22.89 -20.86 14.20
CA ASN A 240 -24.01 -21.16 13.32
C ASN A 240 -24.04 -22.62 12.83
N GLY A 241 -23.07 -23.45 13.23
CA GLY A 241 -22.97 -24.85 12.76
C GLY A 241 -22.72 -24.95 11.26
N THR A 242 -21.94 -24.03 10.69
CA THR A 242 -21.61 -23.98 9.25
C THR A 242 -20.15 -24.36 8.99
N ASN A 243 -19.77 -24.52 7.73
CA ASN A 243 -18.40 -24.86 7.31
C ASN A 243 -17.96 -24.00 6.11
N ILE A 244 -18.21 -22.70 6.21
CA ILE A 244 -17.86 -21.73 5.18
C ILE A 244 -16.34 -21.61 5.08
N LYS A 245 -15.84 -21.53 3.84
CA LYS A 245 -14.41 -21.37 3.54
C LYS A 245 -14.10 -19.97 3.04
N VAL A 246 -12.87 -19.51 3.30
CA VAL A 246 -12.30 -18.26 2.79
C VAL A 246 -11.13 -18.58 1.88
N ARG A 247 -11.17 -18.11 0.63
CA ARG A 247 -10.11 -18.28 -0.37
C ARG A 247 -9.54 -16.94 -0.77
N TRP A 248 -8.24 -16.87 -0.97
CA TRP A 248 -7.56 -15.66 -1.44
C TRP A 248 -6.97 -15.92 -2.82
N LEU A 249 -7.43 -15.21 -3.84
CA LEU A 249 -7.10 -15.52 -5.23
C LEU A 249 -5.67 -15.13 -5.62
N ASN A 250 -5.11 -14.08 -5.02
CA ASN A 250 -3.72 -13.68 -5.26
C ASN A 250 -2.73 -14.71 -4.71
N ASP A 251 -3.16 -15.58 -3.80
CA ASP A 251 -2.38 -16.70 -3.27
C ASP A 251 -3.22 -17.99 -3.29
N ILE A 252 -3.61 -18.40 -4.50
CA ILE A 252 -4.54 -19.51 -4.73
C ILE A 252 -4.07 -20.86 -4.13
N THR A 253 -2.76 -20.96 -3.92
CA THR A 253 -2.09 -22.12 -3.33
C THR A 253 -1.86 -21.98 -1.82
N ASP A 254 -2.28 -20.89 -1.19
CA ASP A 254 -2.12 -20.61 0.25
C ASP A 254 -0.66 -20.62 0.73
N LEU A 255 0.27 -20.15 -0.12
CA LEU A 255 1.70 -20.09 0.19
C LEU A 255 1.97 -19.32 1.48
N LEU A 256 1.39 -18.13 1.66
CA LEU A 256 1.66 -17.29 2.83
C LEU A 256 1.20 -17.95 4.13
N ALA A 257 0.18 -18.81 4.07
CA ALA A 257 -0.27 -19.56 5.24
C ALA A 257 0.66 -20.74 5.55
N GLU A 258 1.13 -21.44 4.52
CA GLU A 258 2.09 -22.54 4.67
C GLU A 258 3.48 -22.06 5.11
N SER A 259 3.93 -20.89 4.62
CA SER A 259 5.24 -20.30 4.95
C SER A 259 5.25 -19.46 6.23
N TYR A 260 4.09 -19.13 6.79
CA TYR A 260 4.03 -18.29 7.98
C TYR A 260 4.79 -18.92 9.16
N PRO A 261 5.70 -18.19 9.85
CA PRO A 261 6.45 -18.75 10.96
C PRO A 261 5.56 -19.28 12.09
N ASN A 262 5.93 -20.43 12.66
CA ASN A 262 5.09 -21.16 13.62
C ASN A 262 5.71 -21.34 15.01
N ASP A 263 6.97 -20.95 15.22
CA ASP A 263 7.62 -20.91 16.54
C ASP A 263 8.31 -19.55 16.77
N PRO A 264 7.92 -18.79 17.81
CA PRO A 264 6.85 -19.08 18.79
C PRO A 264 5.43 -19.17 18.20
N PRO A 265 4.52 -19.93 18.83
CA PRO A 265 3.12 -19.96 18.43
C PRO A 265 2.52 -18.56 18.37
N GLY A 266 1.83 -18.27 17.26
CA GLY A 266 1.27 -16.95 17.00
C GLY A 266 2.32 -15.89 16.66
N TRP A 267 3.46 -16.30 16.09
CA TRP A 267 4.56 -15.40 15.77
C TRP A 267 4.09 -14.10 15.10
N THR A 268 4.67 -13.00 15.55
CA THR A 268 4.62 -11.70 14.89
C THR A 268 6.01 -11.09 14.95
N ARG A 269 6.28 -10.12 14.08
CA ARG A 269 7.57 -9.41 14.06
C ARG A 269 7.94 -8.80 15.41
N SER A 270 6.97 -8.42 16.26
CA SER A 270 7.24 -7.92 17.61
C SER A 270 7.91 -8.94 18.54
N LEU A 271 7.97 -10.23 18.18
CA LEU A 271 8.73 -11.25 18.89
C LEU A 271 10.18 -11.40 18.42
N GLY A 272 10.58 -10.68 17.37
CA GLY A 272 11.90 -10.80 16.75
C GLY A 272 11.96 -11.91 15.70
N GLU A 273 13.18 -12.37 15.41
CA GLU A 273 13.41 -13.45 14.45
C GLU A 273 12.69 -14.74 14.89
N PRO A 274 11.99 -15.44 13.97
CA PRO A 274 11.33 -16.69 14.29
C PRO A 274 12.37 -17.79 14.61
N LYS A 275 12.02 -18.72 15.50
CA LYS A 275 12.85 -19.89 15.81
C LYS A 275 12.69 -20.99 14.77
N ASN A 276 11.49 -21.11 14.22
CA ASN A 276 11.18 -22.05 13.15
C ASN A 276 10.54 -21.31 11.98
N ASP A 277 11.21 -21.40 10.84
CA ASP A 277 10.79 -20.90 9.55
C ASP A 277 10.53 -22.11 8.63
N PRO A 278 9.29 -22.31 8.14
CA PRO A 278 8.92 -23.47 7.33
C PRO A 278 9.69 -23.66 6.01
N LYS A 279 10.30 -22.61 5.44
CA LYS A 279 11.06 -22.69 4.18
C LYS A 279 10.26 -23.23 2.99
N VAL A 280 9.03 -22.75 2.78
CA VAL A 280 8.16 -23.24 1.70
C VAL A 280 8.58 -22.66 0.35
N SER A 281 8.74 -23.51 -0.67
CA SER A 281 9.14 -23.05 -2.00
C SER A 281 8.07 -22.21 -2.71
N LEU A 282 8.51 -21.11 -3.32
CA LEU A 282 7.70 -20.28 -4.23
C LEU A 282 7.44 -20.95 -5.59
N VAL A 283 8.26 -21.93 -5.99
CA VAL A 283 8.14 -22.58 -7.31
C VAL A 283 6.80 -23.28 -7.44
N GLY A 284 6.05 -22.98 -8.51
CA GLY A 284 4.73 -23.55 -8.75
C GLY A 284 3.61 -22.94 -7.90
N ARG A 285 3.85 -21.78 -7.26
CA ARG A 285 2.88 -21.03 -6.44
C ARG A 285 2.59 -19.67 -7.10
N PRO A 286 1.89 -19.66 -8.26
CA PRO A 286 1.67 -18.45 -9.04
C PRO A 286 0.77 -17.45 -8.31
N ASN A 287 0.88 -16.20 -8.70
CA ASN A 287 -0.09 -15.17 -8.37
C ASN A 287 -0.84 -14.79 -9.65
N PRO A 288 -2.08 -15.29 -9.84
CA PRO A 288 -2.77 -15.13 -11.12
C PRO A 288 -3.15 -13.68 -11.41
N VAL A 289 -3.27 -12.82 -10.39
CA VAL A 289 -3.64 -11.41 -10.54
C VAL A 289 -2.50 -10.60 -11.16
N VAL A 290 -1.26 -10.77 -10.68
CA VAL A 290 -0.09 -10.05 -11.24
C VAL A 290 0.35 -10.60 -12.60
N GLU A 291 -0.01 -11.85 -12.89
CA GLU A 291 0.24 -12.48 -14.18
C GLU A 291 -0.81 -12.13 -15.25
N ASP A 292 -1.95 -11.55 -14.86
CA ASP A 292 -3.02 -11.26 -15.82
C ASP A 292 -2.62 -10.11 -16.79
N PRO A 293 -2.70 -10.34 -18.11
CA PRO A 293 -2.28 -9.37 -19.10
C PRO A 293 -3.10 -8.07 -19.10
N ILE A 294 -4.33 -8.08 -18.59
CA ILE A 294 -5.16 -6.87 -18.48
C ILE A 294 -4.52 -5.88 -17.50
N LEU A 295 -3.93 -6.36 -16.40
CA LEU A 295 -3.23 -5.49 -15.44
C LEU A 295 -2.05 -4.79 -16.09
N ALA A 296 -1.17 -5.56 -16.75
CA ALA A 296 -0.02 -5.00 -17.45
C ALA A 296 -0.47 -4.00 -18.54
N ALA A 297 -1.52 -4.31 -19.29
CA ALA A 297 -2.06 -3.43 -20.31
C ALA A 297 -2.52 -2.08 -19.74
N MET A 298 -3.25 -2.06 -18.62
CA MET A 298 -3.69 -0.83 -17.95
C MET A 298 -2.50 -0.01 -17.44
N MET A 299 -1.47 -0.66 -16.87
CA MET A 299 -0.25 0.02 -16.43
C MET A 299 0.51 0.67 -17.58
N VAL A 300 0.60 -0.02 -18.73
CA VAL A 300 1.21 0.53 -19.94
C VAL A 300 0.43 1.72 -20.48
N ASP A 301 -0.90 1.69 -20.46
CA ASP A 301 -1.72 2.86 -20.84
C ASP A 301 -1.37 4.07 -19.96
N GLY A 302 -1.20 3.83 -18.66
CA GLY A 302 -0.75 4.82 -17.69
C GLY A 302 0.61 5.43 -17.97
N VAL A 303 1.59 4.61 -18.34
CA VAL A 303 2.95 5.05 -18.71
C VAL A 303 2.92 5.88 -19.99
N VAL A 304 2.22 5.39 -21.01
CA VAL A 304 2.12 6.03 -22.33
C VAL A 304 1.46 7.40 -22.24
N ASN A 305 0.44 7.55 -21.39
CA ASN A 305 -0.23 8.82 -21.14
C ASN A 305 0.72 9.92 -20.64
N SER A 306 1.87 9.54 -20.07
CA SER A 306 2.87 10.45 -19.54
C SER A 306 4.05 10.69 -20.47
N PHE A 307 4.04 10.13 -21.69
CA PHE A 307 5.09 10.41 -22.68
C PHE A 307 5.11 11.88 -23.11
N ASN A 308 6.31 12.43 -23.23
CA ASN A 308 6.51 13.72 -23.88
C ASN A 308 6.37 13.58 -25.40
N LYS A 309 5.34 14.19 -25.98
CA LYS A 309 5.02 14.13 -27.42
C LYS A 309 6.14 14.62 -28.34
N ASN A 310 7.07 15.43 -27.82
CA ASN A 310 8.20 15.97 -28.57
C ASN A 310 9.46 15.09 -28.49
N ILE A 311 9.43 14.00 -27.73
CA ILE A 311 10.54 13.08 -27.53
C ILE A 311 10.15 11.71 -28.09
N SER A 312 11.07 11.11 -28.85
CA SER A 312 10.83 9.78 -29.43
C SER A 312 10.80 8.70 -28.33
N PRO A 313 10.11 7.56 -28.56
CA PRO A 313 10.20 6.43 -27.63
C PRO A 313 11.63 5.90 -27.46
N ALA A 314 12.50 6.02 -28.46
CA ALA A 314 13.90 5.60 -28.36
C ALA A 314 14.71 6.42 -27.35
N ASP A 315 14.34 7.69 -27.16
CA ASP A 315 14.95 8.63 -26.21
C ASP A 315 14.20 8.71 -24.87
N THR A 316 13.17 7.86 -24.68
CA THR A 316 12.34 7.80 -23.47
C THR A 316 12.73 6.61 -22.61
N ALA A 317 12.85 6.82 -21.30
CA ALA A 317 13.02 5.77 -20.30
C ALA A 317 11.75 5.56 -19.48
N VAL A 318 11.62 4.35 -18.95
CA VAL A 318 10.62 4.00 -17.95
C VAL A 318 11.35 3.46 -16.73
N MET A 319 11.20 4.14 -15.60
CA MET A 319 11.83 3.75 -14.34
C MET A 319 10.75 3.26 -13.37
N PHE A 320 10.79 1.96 -13.03
CA PHE A 320 9.97 1.45 -11.93
C PHE A 320 10.57 1.90 -10.61
N ILE A 321 9.73 2.40 -9.72
CA ILE A 321 10.07 2.66 -8.32
C ILE A 321 9.17 1.79 -7.45
N ASN A 322 9.80 0.96 -6.62
CA ASN A 322 9.10 -0.07 -5.88
C ASN A 322 9.20 0.13 -4.37
N HIS A 323 8.08 -0.12 -3.69
CA HIS A 323 8.00 -0.22 -2.24
C HIS A 323 8.55 -1.57 -1.81
N ALA A 324 9.22 -1.59 -0.67
CA ALA A 324 9.80 -2.79 -0.08
C ALA A 324 8.85 -3.45 0.96
N THR A 325 9.36 -4.39 1.76
CA THR A 325 8.65 -5.01 2.90
C THR A 325 9.38 -4.71 4.21
N ARG A 326 8.83 -5.16 5.34
CA ARG A 326 9.53 -5.03 6.62
C ARG A 326 10.66 -6.05 6.72
N GLU A 327 11.75 -5.68 7.39
CA GLU A 327 12.78 -6.67 7.75
C GLU A 327 12.15 -7.85 8.52
N GLY A 328 12.52 -9.07 8.13
CA GLY A 328 12.00 -10.33 8.66
C GLY A 328 10.79 -10.87 7.90
N ASN A 329 10.11 -10.05 7.07
CA ASN A 329 8.97 -10.53 6.28
C ASN A 329 9.41 -11.41 5.11
N GLU A 330 10.66 -11.35 4.68
CA GLU A 330 11.20 -12.23 3.64
C GLU A 330 11.06 -13.73 3.96
N ALA A 331 10.84 -14.09 5.23
CA ALA A 331 10.55 -15.46 5.66
C ALA A 331 9.18 -16.00 5.16
N PHE A 332 8.24 -15.14 4.77
CA PHE A 332 6.91 -15.60 4.35
C PHE A 332 6.22 -14.76 3.27
N ASP A 333 6.64 -13.51 3.06
CA ASP A 333 5.99 -12.53 2.17
C ASP A 333 6.72 -12.45 0.80
N PRO A 334 6.12 -12.95 -0.29
CA PRO A 334 6.70 -12.94 -1.63
C PRO A 334 6.41 -11.65 -2.42
N LYS A 335 6.03 -10.56 -1.77
CA LYS A 335 5.73 -9.27 -2.44
C LYS A 335 6.81 -8.84 -3.42
N ILE A 336 8.08 -8.96 -3.03
CA ILE A 336 9.21 -8.51 -3.85
C ILE A 336 9.25 -9.33 -5.14
N ASP A 337 9.15 -10.65 -5.04
CA ASP A 337 9.08 -11.58 -6.16
C ASP A 337 7.88 -11.30 -7.10
N ASP A 338 6.68 -11.13 -6.54
CA ASP A 338 5.47 -10.79 -7.32
C ASP A 338 5.61 -9.45 -8.05
N THR A 339 6.30 -8.48 -7.45
CA THR A 339 6.59 -7.19 -8.08
C THR A 339 7.48 -7.36 -9.31
N LEU A 340 8.50 -8.21 -9.24
CA LEU A 340 9.38 -8.47 -10.38
C LEU A 340 8.63 -9.13 -11.53
N VAL A 341 7.66 -10.00 -11.22
CA VAL A 341 6.76 -10.59 -12.23
C VAL A 341 5.93 -9.50 -12.90
N LEU A 342 5.29 -8.63 -12.12
CA LEU A 342 4.47 -7.52 -12.64
C LEU A 342 5.31 -6.56 -13.52
N ASP A 343 6.45 -6.10 -13.03
CA ASP A 343 7.34 -5.18 -13.76
C ASP A 343 7.81 -5.78 -15.08
N ALA A 344 8.16 -7.08 -15.08
CA ALA A 344 8.54 -7.80 -16.29
C ALA A 344 7.40 -7.87 -17.32
N ARG A 345 6.14 -8.06 -16.88
CA ARG A 345 4.97 -8.05 -17.75
C ARG A 345 4.70 -6.67 -18.34
N ILE A 346 4.81 -5.61 -17.52
CA ILE A 346 4.67 -4.22 -17.98
C ILE A 346 5.76 -3.89 -19.00
N LYS A 347 7.02 -4.26 -18.73
CA LYS A 347 8.14 -4.10 -19.68
C LYS A 347 7.89 -4.83 -20.99
N ALA A 348 7.44 -6.08 -20.94
CA ALA A 348 7.13 -6.86 -22.13
C ALA A 348 6.01 -6.22 -22.96
N GLU A 349 4.95 -5.74 -22.31
CA GLU A 349 3.83 -5.09 -22.98
C GLU A 349 4.23 -3.73 -23.58
N LEU A 350 5.08 -2.95 -22.90
CA LEU A 350 5.66 -1.72 -23.44
C LEU A 350 6.45 -1.99 -24.72
N LEU A 351 7.37 -2.96 -24.69
CA LEU A 351 8.20 -3.31 -25.85
C LEU A 351 7.38 -3.91 -27.00
N ARG A 352 6.27 -4.59 -26.70
CA ARG A 352 5.33 -5.07 -27.71
C ARG A 352 4.67 -3.91 -28.46
N ARG A 353 4.25 -2.85 -27.75
CA ARG A 353 3.57 -1.67 -28.32
C ARG A 353 4.54 -0.65 -28.93
N TYR A 354 5.71 -0.47 -28.35
CA TYR A 354 6.71 0.54 -28.71
C TYR A 354 8.08 -0.10 -28.98
N ARG A 355 8.17 -0.79 -30.12
CA ARG A 355 9.37 -1.55 -30.53
C ARG A 355 10.65 -0.74 -30.66
N THR A 356 10.55 0.59 -30.77
CA THR A 356 11.69 1.50 -30.88
C THR A 356 12.23 1.96 -29.52
N MET A 357 11.54 1.67 -28.42
CA MET A 357 12.09 1.95 -27.08
C MET A 357 13.32 1.08 -26.84
N ASN A 358 14.35 1.66 -26.21
CA ASN A 358 15.51 0.88 -25.80
C ASN A 358 15.15 0.02 -24.56
N PRO A 359 15.22 -1.32 -24.63
CA PRO A 359 14.93 -2.19 -23.49
C PRO A 359 15.81 -1.91 -22.27
N GLU A 360 17.03 -1.41 -22.46
CA GLU A 360 17.94 -1.07 -21.38
C GLU A 360 17.48 0.18 -20.63
N ASN A 361 16.69 1.06 -21.25
CA ASN A 361 16.11 2.25 -20.61
C ASN A 361 14.82 1.95 -19.84
N ILE A 362 14.44 0.67 -19.71
CA ILE A 362 13.33 0.21 -18.89
C ILE A 362 13.91 -0.55 -17.70
N VAL A 363 14.00 0.12 -16.55
CA VAL A 363 14.75 -0.34 -15.37
C VAL A 363 13.92 -0.26 -14.11
N GLY A 364 14.10 -1.23 -13.22
CA GLY A 364 13.49 -1.26 -11.90
C GLY A 364 14.40 -0.72 -10.82
N SER A 365 13.78 -0.11 -9.81
CA SER A 365 14.51 0.51 -8.71
C SER A 365 13.75 0.43 -7.39
N TRP A 366 14.50 0.58 -6.30
CA TRP A 366 13.99 0.48 -4.93
C TRP A 366 14.37 1.72 -4.11
N MET A 367 13.64 1.95 -3.03
CA MET A 367 14.00 2.95 -2.03
C MET A 367 15.28 2.59 -1.27
N GLY A 368 15.79 3.52 -0.47
CA GLY A 368 17.00 3.32 0.32
C GLY A 368 16.81 2.37 1.49
N LEU A 369 17.91 1.82 2.01
CA LEU A 369 17.93 0.98 3.21
C LEU A 369 18.53 1.76 4.38
N ARG A 370 18.09 1.44 5.59
CA ARG A 370 18.79 1.88 6.81
C ARG A 370 20.18 1.24 6.89
N GLU A 371 21.08 1.91 7.58
CA GLU A 371 22.46 1.46 7.78
C GLU A 371 22.75 1.26 9.28
N PRO A 372 23.66 0.34 9.64
CA PRO A 372 24.03 0.10 11.03
C PRO A 372 24.84 1.27 11.61
N ASN A 373 24.44 1.77 12.78
CA ASN A 373 25.22 2.68 13.60
C ASN A 373 25.77 1.95 14.83
N ILE A 374 27.07 1.64 14.80
CA ILE A 374 27.79 0.92 15.86
C ILE A 374 27.86 1.66 17.21
N LYS A 375 27.52 2.95 17.26
CA LYS A 375 27.47 3.73 18.51
C LYS A 375 26.16 3.48 19.27
N ILE A 376 25.12 2.99 18.60
CA ILE A 376 23.87 2.58 19.23
C ILE A 376 24.09 1.21 19.87
N LYS A 377 24.01 1.16 21.21
CA LYS A 377 24.09 -0.09 21.95
C LYS A 377 22.73 -0.75 22.01
N ILE A 378 22.65 -1.98 21.51
CA ILE A 378 21.47 -2.84 21.63
C ILE A 378 21.36 -3.29 23.10
N ALA A 379 20.42 -2.70 23.84
CA ALA A 379 20.17 -3.01 25.24
C ALA A 379 18.77 -2.52 25.67
N GLY A 380 18.15 -3.24 26.62
CA GLY A 380 16.86 -2.86 27.19
C GLY A 380 15.76 -2.78 26.13
N ARG A 381 15.27 -1.56 25.86
CA ARG A 381 14.20 -1.30 24.87
C ARG A 381 14.71 -1.05 23.45
N VAL A 382 16.03 -0.94 23.25
CA VAL A 382 16.64 -0.75 21.93
C VAL A 382 16.88 -2.12 21.30
N SER A 383 16.07 -2.46 20.30
CA SER A 383 16.12 -3.77 19.61
C SER A 383 16.89 -3.75 18.28
N SER A 384 17.29 -2.58 17.79
CA SER A 384 18.04 -2.44 16.53
C SER A 384 19.02 -1.26 16.62
N ASN A 385 20.13 -1.39 15.89
CA ASN A 385 21.12 -0.34 15.69
C ASN A 385 21.06 0.25 14.27
N GLN A 386 20.02 -0.07 13.48
CA GLN A 386 19.83 0.47 12.13
C GLN A 386 19.24 1.88 12.21
N GLU A 387 19.75 2.82 11.42
CA GLU A 387 19.21 4.18 11.32
C GLU A 387 19.16 4.68 9.88
N ARG A 388 18.30 5.69 9.64
CA ARG A 388 18.30 6.43 8.38
C ARG A 388 19.56 7.30 8.28
N THR A 389 20.15 7.32 7.08
CA THR A 389 21.34 8.11 6.76
C THR A 389 21.03 9.17 5.72
N ARG A 390 21.97 10.11 5.50
CA ARG A 390 21.84 11.05 4.38
C ARG A 390 22.03 10.36 3.04
N GLN A 391 22.92 9.37 3.02
CA GLN A 391 23.28 8.56 1.85
C GLN A 391 22.10 7.73 1.35
N MET A 392 21.16 7.40 2.24
CA MET A 392 19.89 6.77 1.90
C MET A 392 19.00 7.64 0.99
N ARG A 393 19.22 8.97 0.93
CA ARG A 393 18.60 9.92 -0.01
C ARG A 393 17.08 9.81 -0.17
N GLY A 394 16.32 9.25 0.76
CA GLY A 394 14.90 8.97 0.51
C GLY A 394 14.12 8.60 1.75
N GLU A 395 12.84 8.30 1.56
CA GLU A 395 12.03 7.66 2.59
C GLU A 395 12.51 6.23 2.84
N ASP A 396 12.31 5.76 4.07
CA ASP A 396 12.46 4.34 4.38
C ASP A 396 11.14 3.63 4.15
N LEU A 397 11.03 2.97 2.99
CA LEU A 397 9.90 2.14 2.63
C LEU A 397 10.19 0.64 2.86
N GLY A 398 11.19 0.33 3.68
CA GLY A 398 11.56 -1.02 4.09
C GLY A 398 12.71 -1.64 3.30
N ASN A 399 12.84 -2.96 3.38
CA ASN A 399 13.86 -3.74 2.69
C ASN A 399 13.29 -4.58 1.54
N ALA A 400 13.99 -4.59 0.40
CA ALA A 400 13.61 -5.34 -0.78
C ALA A 400 14.27 -6.72 -0.78
N TRP A 401 14.20 -7.45 0.34
CA TRP A 401 14.75 -8.79 0.43
C TRP A 401 13.85 -9.77 -0.33
N MET A 402 14.45 -10.60 -1.19
CA MET A 402 13.75 -11.66 -1.92
C MET A 402 13.19 -12.71 -0.94
N TYR A 403 12.03 -13.28 -1.28
CA TYR A 403 11.40 -14.35 -0.49
C TYR A 403 12.34 -15.52 -0.23
N GLU A 404 12.37 -16.00 1.01
CA GLU A 404 13.16 -17.14 1.46
C GLU A 404 14.65 -17.05 1.10
N SER A 405 15.18 -15.83 1.09
CA SER A 405 16.58 -15.55 0.77
C SER A 405 17.38 -15.11 1.99
N ASN A 406 18.71 -15.21 1.90
CA ASN A 406 19.60 -14.62 2.89
C ASN A 406 19.79 -13.12 2.61
N LYS A 407 18.71 -12.34 2.75
CA LYS A 407 18.67 -10.89 2.50
C LYS A 407 19.22 -10.51 1.12
N GLN A 408 18.87 -11.30 0.11
CA GLN A 408 19.27 -11.02 -1.27
C GLN A 408 18.39 -9.89 -1.84
N LEU A 409 19.01 -8.90 -2.49
CA LEU A 409 18.27 -7.90 -3.26
C LEU A 409 17.95 -8.43 -4.67
N PRO A 410 16.90 -7.90 -5.32
CA PRO A 410 16.66 -8.10 -6.73
C PRO A 410 17.91 -7.80 -7.58
N GLY A 411 18.15 -8.65 -8.59
CA GLY A 411 19.25 -8.49 -9.53
C GLY A 411 18.81 -7.95 -10.89
N GLY A 412 19.74 -7.94 -11.85
CA GLY A 412 19.48 -7.58 -13.24
C GLY A 412 18.95 -6.16 -13.39
N ASP A 413 17.86 -6.00 -14.15
CA ASP A 413 17.23 -4.70 -14.40
C ASP A 413 16.67 -4.03 -13.13
N HIS A 414 16.56 -4.74 -12.01
CA HIS A 414 15.93 -4.26 -10.76
C HIS A 414 16.93 -4.05 -9.62
N GLN A 415 18.23 -4.05 -9.90
CA GLN A 415 19.29 -3.97 -8.89
C GLN A 415 19.52 -2.57 -8.29
N TYR A 416 18.83 -1.55 -8.82
CA TYR A 416 19.18 -0.16 -8.54
C TYR A 416 18.43 0.41 -7.34
N ARG A 417 19.07 1.33 -6.62
CA ARG A 417 18.32 2.34 -5.85
C ARG A 417 17.79 3.39 -6.82
N TYR A 418 16.68 4.03 -6.48
CA TYR A 418 16.02 4.96 -7.42
C TYR A 418 16.95 6.11 -7.87
N TRP A 419 17.81 6.62 -6.99
CA TRP A 419 18.79 7.65 -7.37
C TRP A 419 19.91 7.12 -8.27
N ASP A 420 20.33 5.85 -8.10
CA ASP A 420 21.32 5.21 -8.97
C ASP A 420 20.72 4.96 -10.36
N ALA A 421 19.45 4.57 -10.42
CA ALA A 421 18.71 4.43 -11.67
C ALA A 421 18.59 5.78 -12.40
N LEU A 422 18.23 6.86 -11.68
CA LEU A 422 18.20 8.21 -12.24
C LEU A 422 19.59 8.67 -12.75
N ALA A 423 20.66 8.38 -12.00
CA ALA A 423 22.02 8.72 -12.41
C ALA A 423 22.39 8.02 -13.72
N MET A 424 22.17 6.71 -13.78
CA MET A 424 22.42 5.91 -14.96
C MET A 424 21.61 6.39 -16.17
N LEU A 425 20.31 6.66 -16.02
CA LEU A 425 19.46 7.12 -17.11
C LEU A 425 19.90 8.50 -17.63
N LYS A 426 20.29 9.40 -16.71
CA LYS A 426 20.88 10.70 -17.07
C LYS A 426 22.18 10.51 -17.86
N ASP A 427 23.10 9.66 -17.39
CA ASP A 427 24.39 9.44 -18.04
C ASP A 427 24.25 8.75 -19.41
N ARG A 428 23.15 8.02 -19.64
CA ARG A 428 22.77 7.49 -20.97
C ARG A 428 22.17 8.55 -21.92
N GLY A 429 21.97 9.78 -21.45
CA GLY A 429 21.43 10.86 -22.27
C GLY A 429 19.93 10.71 -22.60
N VAL A 430 19.17 9.99 -21.76
CA VAL A 430 17.71 9.91 -21.88
C VAL A 430 17.12 11.32 -21.84
N LYS A 431 16.15 11.60 -22.71
CA LYS A 431 15.54 12.95 -22.83
C LYS A 431 14.22 13.06 -22.10
N HIS A 432 13.57 11.93 -21.81
CA HIS A 432 12.35 11.89 -21.03
C HIS A 432 12.29 10.64 -20.14
N ILE A 433 11.97 10.79 -18.86
CA ILE A 433 11.81 9.68 -17.91
C ILE A 433 10.35 9.63 -17.44
N VAL A 434 9.66 8.52 -17.68
CA VAL A 434 8.41 8.21 -16.99
C VAL A 434 8.74 7.38 -15.76
N VAL A 435 8.41 7.90 -14.58
CA VAL A 435 8.50 7.15 -13.32
C VAL A 435 7.20 6.40 -13.12
N ILE A 436 7.25 5.09 -12.90
CA ILE A 436 6.10 4.23 -12.60
C ILE A 436 6.25 3.57 -11.24
N PHE A 437 5.21 3.61 -10.40
CA PHE A 437 5.11 2.83 -9.17
C PHE A 437 4.09 1.71 -9.42
N SER A 438 4.54 0.62 -10.01
CA SER A 438 3.68 -0.48 -10.49
C SER A 438 2.83 -1.11 -9.40
N GLN A 439 3.21 -0.95 -8.13
CA GLN A 439 2.47 -1.42 -6.96
C GLN A 439 1.25 -0.56 -6.59
N ILE A 440 0.90 0.46 -7.38
CA ILE A 440 -0.25 1.35 -7.13
C ILE A 440 -1.18 1.37 -8.37
N VAL A 441 -2.48 1.15 -8.15
CA VAL A 441 -3.51 1.15 -9.21
C VAL A 441 -4.51 2.28 -9.11
N ILE A 442 -4.41 3.13 -8.09
CA ILE A 442 -5.26 4.29 -7.87
C ILE A 442 -4.39 5.46 -7.42
N HIS A 443 -4.73 6.67 -7.83
CA HIS A 443 -4.09 7.87 -7.32
C HIS A 443 -4.31 7.99 -5.81
N SER A 444 -3.26 8.41 -5.11
CA SER A 444 -3.21 8.64 -3.66
C SER A 444 -2.14 9.71 -3.34
N ALA A 445 -2.06 10.15 -2.08
CA ALA A 445 -0.96 11.02 -1.64
C ALA A 445 0.44 10.49 -2.00
N LEU A 446 0.61 9.16 -2.05
CA LEU A 446 1.89 8.50 -2.29
C LEU A 446 2.44 8.80 -3.70
N ASP A 447 1.66 8.52 -4.76
CA ASP A 447 2.09 8.76 -6.14
C ASP A 447 1.84 10.20 -6.60
N LEU A 448 0.88 10.90 -5.99
CA LEU A 448 0.61 12.30 -6.33
C LEU A 448 1.53 13.28 -5.65
N VAL A 449 2.06 13.01 -4.45
CA VAL A 449 2.86 14.01 -3.72
C VAL A 449 4.20 13.42 -3.29
N GLU A 450 4.21 12.29 -2.59
CA GLU A 450 5.41 11.80 -1.94
C GLU A 450 6.50 11.40 -2.93
N VAL A 451 6.18 10.49 -3.87
CA VAL A 451 7.14 10.04 -4.88
C VAL A 451 7.59 11.19 -5.79
N PRO A 452 6.70 12.06 -6.32
CA PRO A 452 7.13 13.24 -7.09
C PRO A 452 8.15 14.11 -6.37
N ASN A 453 7.99 14.36 -5.06
CA ASN A 453 8.97 15.14 -4.29
C ASN A 453 10.31 14.42 -4.14
N GLN A 454 10.31 13.09 -3.97
CA GLN A 454 11.55 12.30 -3.92
C GLN A 454 12.29 12.36 -5.28
N ILE A 455 11.57 12.25 -6.39
CA ILE A 455 12.15 12.36 -7.74
C ILE A 455 12.63 13.80 -8.02
N ALA A 456 11.83 14.81 -7.70
CA ALA A 456 12.16 16.22 -7.94
C ALA A 456 13.38 16.69 -7.15
N LYS A 457 13.58 16.18 -5.93
CA LYS A 457 14.83 16.43 -5.21
C LYS A 457 16.05 15.97 -6.02
N GLU A 458 15.96 14.83 -6.70
CA GLU A 458 17.09 14.26 -7.44
C GLU A 458 17.32 14.92 -8.80
N ILE A 459 16.27 15.12 -9.60
CA ILE A 459 16.39 15.60 -10.99
C ILE A 459 15.67 16.93 -11.28
N GLY A 460 15.10 17.55 -10.26
CA GLY A 460 14.57 18.92 -10.30
C GLY A 460 13.08 19.01 -10.58
N TRP A 461 12.43 20.03 -10.03
CA TRP A 461 11.03 20.31 -10.33
C TRP A 461 10.84 21.03 -11.67
N LYS A 462 11.82 21.80 -12.18
CA LYS A 462 11.73 22.48 -13.49
C LYS A 462 11.88 21.54 -14.68
N THR A 463 12.41 20.34 -14.46
CA THR A 463 12.47 19.27 -15.45
C THR A 463 11.17 18.45 -15.45
N TRP A 464 10.22 18.70 -14.55
CA TRP A 464 8.91 18.06 -14.62
C TRP A 464 8.17 18.52 -15.89
N LEU A 465 7.53 17.58 -16.58
CA LEU A 465 6.87 17.81 -17.87
C LEU A 465 5.88 18.98 -17.84
N TYR A 466 5.23 19.21 -16.69
CA TYR A 466 4.21 20.24 -16.50
C TYR A 466 4.72 21.46 -15.71
N ALA A 467 6.03 21.62 -15.52
CA ALA A 467 6.60 22.69 -14.67
C ALA A 467 6.20 24.11 -15.09
N LYS A 468 5.95 24.33 -16.40
CA LYS A 468 5.55 25.65 -16.93
C LYS A 468 4.07 25.94 -16.79
N ASP A 469 3.23 24.94 -17.04
CA ASP A 469 1.77 25.12 -17.17
C ASP A 469 1.01 24.69 -15.91
N GLY A 470 1.63 23.87 -15.06
CA GLY A 470 0.99 23.22 -13.91
C GLY A 470 0.01 22.10 -14.30
N ASP A 471 -0.36 21.31 -13.30
CA ASP A 471 -1.46 20.35 -13.31
C ASP A 471 -2.51 20.78 -12.26
N TYR A 472 -3.33 21.76 -12.63
CA TYR A 472 -4.43 22.24 -11.79
C TYR A 472 -5.61 21.26 -11.72
N LYS A 473 -5.58 20.16 -12.49
CA LYS A 473 -6.59 19.10 -12.38
C LYS A 473 -6.32 18.24 -11.16
N ARG A 474 -5.07 17.83 -10.94
CA ARG A 474 -4.67 17.03 -9.77
C ARG A 474 -4.33 17.89 -8.56
N TYR A 475 -3.78 19.09 -8.79
CA TYR A 475 -3.34 20.00 -7.73
C TYR A 475 -4.04 21.36 -7.84
N PRO A 476 -5.35 21.47 -7.55
CA PRO A 476 -6.14 22.65 -7.88
C PRO A 476 -5.67 23.95 -7.22
N LYS A 477 -5.04 23.88 -6.04
CA LYS A 477 -4.56 25.07 -5.31
C LYS A 477 -3.20 25.59 -5.79
N HIS A 478 -2.28 24.68 -6.11
CA HIS A 478 -0.88 25.05 -6.35
C HIS A 478 -0.41 24.70 -7.78
N GLY A 479 -1.17 23.91 -8.52
CA GLY A 479 -0.82 23.44 -9.87
C GLY A 479 0.37 22.48 -9.91
N ASN A 480 0.94 22.06 -8.78
CA ASN A 480 2.05 21.12 -8.74
C ASN A 480 2.15 20.41 -7.37
N PRO A 481 2.87 19.27 -7.30
CA PRO A 481 3.01 18.51 -6.07
C PRO A 481 4.16 18.94 -5.16
N PHE A 482 5.02 19.88 -5.60
CA PHE A 482 6.34 20.06 -5.00
C PHE A 482 6.28 20.94 -3.74
N ALA A 483 6.97 20.46 -2.70
CA ALA A 483 7.35 21.23 -1.53
C ALA A 483 8.64 22.01 -1.80
N ASP A 484 8.96 22.97 -0.94
CA ASP A 484 10.27 23.63 -0.97
C ASP A 484 11.39 22.64 -0.57
N TYR A 485 11.08 21.66 0.27
CA TYR A 485 12.02 20.63 0.69
C TYR A 485 11.31 19.29 0.99
N TRP A 486 12.00 18.19 0.70
CA TRP A 486 11.64 16.86 1.14
C TRP A 486 11.92 16.69 2.63
N GLY A 487 10.95 16.15 3.38
CA GLY A 487 10.98 16.11 4.85
C GLY A 487 10.17 17.22 5.50
N VAL A 488 9.04 17.61 4.91
CA VAL A 488 8.13 18.68 5.42
C VAL A 488 7.68 18.49 6.88
N TRP A 489 7.81 17.28 7.42
CA TRP A 489 7.50 16.92 8.80
C TRP A 489 8.67 17.13 9.78
N ALA A 490 9.87 17.42 9.29
CA ALA A 490 11.06 17.61 10.12
C ALA A 490 10.99 18.88 10.97
N GLU A 491 11.77 18.87 12.06
CA GLU A 491 11.96 20.06 12.89
C GLU A 491 12.62 21.18 12.07
N LYS A 492 12.15 22.41 12.25
CA LYS A 492 12.66 23.56 11.48
C LYS A 492 13.76 24.33 12.21
N GLU A 493 14.00 23.99 13.48
CA GLU A 493 15.03 24.61 14.31
C GLU A 493 16.16 23.64 14.61
N CYS A 494 17.39 24.12 14.47
CA CYS A 494 18.62 23.40 14.72
C CYS A 494 19.30 23.98 15.96
N LYS A 495 19.86 23.09 16.79
CA LYS A 495 20.70 23.47 17.92
C LYS A 495 22.05 23.97 17.42
N VAL A 496 22.43 25.17 17.85
CA VAL A 496 23.74 25.77 17.60
C VAL A 496 24.29 26.28 18.93
N GLY A 497 25.34 25.61 19.42
CA GLY A 497 25.78 25.77 20.81
C GLY A 497 24.64 25.41 21.77
N ASP A 498 24.31 26.31 22.68
CA ASP A 498 23.20 26.16 23.64
C ASP A 498 21.89 26.83 23.18
N THR A 499 21.85 27.35 21.96
CA THR A 499 20.67 28.06 21.41
C THR A 499 20.01 27.26 20.28
N LYS A 500 18.76 27.62 19.96
CA LYS A 500 18.05 27.16 18.76
C LYS A 500 17.94 28.31 17.76
N GLN A 501 18.08 27.99 16.49
CA GLN A 501 17.85 28.89 15.38
C GLN A 501 17.28 28.11 14.20
N ALA A 502 16.76 28.79 13.17
CA ALA A 502 16.30 28.12 11.95
C ALA A 502 17.40 27.19 11.39
N CYS A 503 17.00 26.05 10.82
CA CYS A 503 17.90 25.20 10.05
C CYS A 503 18.17 25.78 8.65
N CYS A 504 19.21 25.28 7.98
CA CYS A 504 19.52 25.65 6.60
C CYS A 504 19.12 24.54 5.63
N PHE A 505 18.01 24.72 4.90
CA PHE A 505 17.51 23.73 3.93
C PHE A 505 17.78 24.10 2.47
N GLU A 506 18.62 25.12 2.22
CA GLU A 506 18.96 25.59 0.88
C GLU A 506 20.15 24.82 0.29
N MET A 507 19.98 24.25 -0.90
CA MET A 507 21.04 23.53 -1.61
C MET A 507 22.28 24.42 -1.82
N GLY A 508 23.44 23.93 -1.40
CA GLY A 508 24.70 24.70 -1.43
C GLY A 508 25.01 25.48 -0.15
N GLY A 509 24.09 25.52 0.82
CA GLY A 509 24.28 26.17 2.11
C GLY A 509 23.74 27.60 2.14
N CYS A 510 23.55 28.12 3.35
CA CYS A 510 22.95 29.44 3.57
C CYS A 510 24.01 30.53 3.48
N LYS A 511 23.58 31.75 3.12
CA LYS A 511 24.47 32.92 2.97
C LYS A 511 25.27 33.27 4.22
N ASP A 512 24.82 32.84 5.39
CA ASP A 512 25.49 33.02 6.69
C ASP A 512 26.50 31.91 7.02
N GLY A 513 26.80 31.03 6.07
CA GLY A 513 27.82 29.97 6.19
C GLY A 513 27.31 28.69 6.86
N ARG A 514 26.02 28.61 7.23
CA ARG A 514 25.45 27.36 7.75
C ARG A 514 25.47 26.27 6.67
N PRO A 515 25.88 25.03 7.01
CA PRO A 515 26.02 23.96 6.04
C PRO A 515 24.65 23.41 5.62
N TYR A 516 24.59 22.94 4.38
CA TYR A 516 23.49 22.13 3.87
C TYR A 516 24.00 20.73 3.48
N PRO A 517 23.25 19.66 3.79
CA PRO A 517 22.07 19.66 4.67
C PRO A 517 22.46 19.93 6.15
N PRO A 518 21.51 20.39 7.00
CA PRO A 518 21.79 20.75 8.40
C PRO A 518 22.44 19.61 9.17
N LEU A 519 23.41 19.88 10.04
CA LEU A 519 24.10 18.84 10.83
C LEU A 519 23.12 17.99 11.65
N ARG A 520 23.53 16.74 11.97
CA ARG A 520 22.75 15.80 12.81
C ARG A 520 22.37 16.47 14.14
N GLN A 521 21.09 16.36 14.52
CA GLN A 521 20.58 16.91 15.77
C GLN A 521 20.37 15.82 16.83
N SER A 522 19.99 14.61 16.42
CA SER A 522 19.89 13.45 17.31
C SER A 522 21.27 13.06 17.87
N PRO A 523 21.36 12.67 19.15
CA PRO A 523 22.58 12.11 19.73
C PRO A 523 23.17 10.98 18.87
N ILE A 524 24.50 10.87 18.83
CA ILE A 524 25.20 9.89 17.97
C ILE A 524 24.99 8.44 18.42
N ASP A 525 24.70 8.23 19.71
CA ASP A 525 24.45 6.96 20.37
C ASP A 525 22.97 6.55 20.37
N ARG A 526 22.12 7.30 19.65
CA ARG A 526 20.70 7.00 19.43
C ARG A 526 20.39 6.93 17.95
N ALA A 527 19.39 6.16 17.54
CA ALA A 527 18.92 6.19 16.17
C ALA A 527 18.44 7.60 15.82
N ARG A 528 18.83 8.09 14.64
CA ARG A 528 18.35 9.36 14.13
C ARG A 528 16.83 9.33 13.98
N GLU A 529 16.14 10.37 14.43
CA GLU A 529 14.68 10.45 14.33
C GLU A 529 14.24 10.86 12.92
N ASP A 530 13.02 10.50 12.51
CA ASP A 530 12.47 10.89 11.19
C ASP A 530 12.27 12.39 11.02
N VAL A 531 12.18 13.11 12.14
CA VAL A 531 12.08 14.57 12.20
C VAL A 531 13.43 15.27 12.30
N ASP A 532 14.55 14.54 12.33
CA ASP A 532 15.88 15.15 12.40
C ASP A 532 16.12 16.00 11.12
N PRO A 533 16.40 17.31 11.27
CA PRO A 533 16.62 18.21 10.13
C PRO A 533 17.72 17.75 9.17
N SER A 534 18.66 16.92 9.63
CA SER A 534 19.75 16.39 8.81
C SER A 534 19.34 15.35 7.78
N LEU A 535 18.10 14.88 7.80
CA LEU A 535 17.48 14.02 6.78
C LEU A 535 16.60 14.79 5.78
N THR A 536 16.56 16.11 5.92
CA THR A 536 15.76 16.99 5.06
C THR A 536 16.61 17.45 3.88
N PHE A 537 16.01 17.50 2.71
CA PHE A 537 16.68 17.90 1.48
C PHE A 537 15.85 18.92 0.73
N ASP A 538 16.49 19.95 0.20
CA ASP A 538 15.91 20.91 -0.74
C ASP A 538 15.23 20.18 -1.93
N VAL A 539 14.22 20.81 -2.53
CA VAL A 539 13.66 20.40 -3.82
C VAL A 539 14.01 21.49 -4.84
N PRO A 540 15.24 21.47 -5.38
CA PRO A 540 15.77 22.53 -6.22
C PRO A 540 15.20 22.47 -7.65
N ALA A 541 15.37 23.55 -8.42
CA ALA A 541 14.93 23.62 -9.82
C ALA A 541 15.43 22.46 -10.71
N TYR A 542 16.71 22.08 -10.59
CA TYR A 542 17.37 21.10 -11.48
C TYR A 542 17.96 19.88 -10.75
N GLY A 543 17.57 19.68 -9.50
CA GLY A 543 17.89 18.46 -8.74
C GLY A 543 19.29 18.42 -8.13
N HIS A 544 19.52 17.50 -7.19
CA HIS A 544 20.82 17.26 -6.57
C HIS A 544 21.77 16.43 -7.44
N LEU A 545 21.22 15.62 -8.34
CA LEU A 545 21.98 14.63 -9.07
C LEU A 545 22.88 15.30 -10.11
N GLY A 546 24.18 15.07 -10.02
CA GLY A 546 25.18 15.69 -10.90
C GLY A 546 25.64 17.09 -10.49
N TYR A 547 25.16 17.61 -9.36
CA TYR A 547 25.63 18.86 -8.76
C TYR A 547 26.73 18.64 -7.70
N ASP A 548 27.72 19.52 -7.71
CA ASP A 548 28.83 19.61 -6.78
C ASP A 548 28.99 21.06 -6.30
N ALA A 549 28.77 21.30 -5.00
CA ALA A 549 28.85 22.63 -4.40
C ALA A 549 30.24 23.26 -4.50
N ALA A 550 31.32 22.46 -4.63
CA ALA A 550 32.68 22.97 -4.79
C ALA A 550 32.91 23.66 -6.15
N LYS A 551 32.06 23.40 -7.13
CA LYS A 551 32.17 23.96 -8.50
C LYS A 551 31.31 25.20 -8.72
N GLY A 552 30.61 25.67 -7.70
CA GLY A 552 29.76 26.87 -7.74
C GLY A 552 28.35 26.62 -7.22
N SER A 553 27.61 27.71 -7.03
CA SER A 553 26.22 27.71 -6.53
C SER A 553 25.22 27.06 -7.50
N PRO A 554 24.08 26.55 -7.02
CA PRO A 554 23.01 26.09 -7.90
C PRO A 554 22.39 27.29 -8.63
N ARG A 555 21.67 27.02 -9.73
CA ARG A 555 20.94 28.03 -10.49
C ARG A 555 19.47 27.66 -10.61
N GLU A 556 18.64 28.68 -10.56
CA GLU A 556 17.19 28.55 -10.78
C GLU A 556 16.83 28.56 -12.27
N ASP A 557 17.60 29.22 -13.11
CA ASP A 557 17.23 29.46 -14.51
C ASP A 557 17.82 28.43 -15.50
N ALA A 558 18.86 27.70 -15.12
CA ALA A 558 19.43 26.64 -15.94
C ALA A 558 20.07 25.52 -15.09
N ALA A 559 20.05 24.30 -15.61
CA ALA A 559 20.86 23.20 -15.07
C ALA A 559 22.35 23.58 -15.14
N VAL A 560 23.10 23.24 -14.11
CA VAL A 560 24.54 23.45 -14.02
C VAL A 560 25.28 22.12 -13.95
N GLN A 561 26.55 22.15 -14.32
CA GLN A 561 27.45 21.01 -14.20
C GLN A 561 26.90 19.77 -14.94
N ASN A 562 26.68 18.66 -14.24
CA ASN A 562 26.18 17.41 -14.83
C ASN A 562 24.73 17.10 -14.39
N GLN A 563 23.92 18.12 -14.09
CA GLN A 563 22.51 17.96 -13.76
C GLN A 563 21.69 17.45 -14.94
N TYR A 564 20.55 16.80 -14.66
CA TYR A 564 19.64 16.30 -15.68
C TYR A 564 18.99 17.47 -16.45
N THR A 565 18.97 17.38 -17.77
CA THR A 565 18.46 18.43 -18.67
C THR A 565 17.21 18.01 -19.46
N GLY A 566 16.80 16.75 -19.34
CA GLY A 566 15.59 16.24 -19.97
C GLY A 566 14.33 16.60 -19.20
N THR A 567 13.23 15.91 -19.54
CA THR A 567 11.95 16.04 -18.82
C THR A 567 11.62 14.77 -18.03
N TRP A 568 10.70 14.85 -17.07
CA TRP A 568 10.16 13.67 -16.40
C TRP A 568 8.69 13.83 -16.01
N ALA A 569 7.98 12.71 -15.84
CA ALA A 569 6.59 12.69 -15.36
C ALA A 569 6.30 11.40 -14.59
N MET A 570 5.30 11.45 -13.71
CA MET A 570 4.71 10.24 -13.11
C MET A 570 3.76 9.58 -14.12
N TRP A 571 3.69 8.25 -14.14
CA TRP A 571 2.64 7.52 -14.83
C TRP A 571 1.25 7.85 -14.26
N VAL A 572 0.21 7.50 -15.02
CA VAL A 572 -1.19 7.61 -14.56
C VAL A 572 -1.69 6.21 -14.17
N PRO A 573 -2.04 5.93 -12.90
CA PRO A 573 -2.58 4.64 -12.50
C PRO A 573 -3.96 4.38 -13.14
N ALA A 574 -4.38 3.11 -13.10
CA ALA A 574 -5.63 2.66 -13.72
C ALA A 574 -6.87 3.39 -13.20
N ASN A 575 -6.88 3.81 -11.93
CA ASN A 575 -7.95 4.59 -11.33
C ASN A 575 -9.33 3.92 -11.54
N ASP A 576 -10.23 4.57 -12.27
CA ASP A 576 -11.59 4.12 -12.58
C ASP A 576 -11.71 3.37 -13.92
N ASP A 577 -10.61 2.84 -14.45
CA ASP A 577 -10.64 2.00 -15.65
C ASP A 577 -11.57 0.78 -15.46
N PRO A 578 -12.62 0.63 -16.29
CA PRO A 578 -13.59 -0.45 -16.13
C PRO A 578 -12.97 -1.84 -16.31
N ARG A 579 -11.84 -1.96 -17.01
CA ARG A 579 -11.10 -3.22 -17.16
C ARG A 579 -10.59 -3.76 -15.82
N MET A 580 -10.47 -2.92 -14.79
CA MET A 580 -10.20 -3.38 -13.43
C MET A 580 -11.30 -4.33 -12.94
N GLY A 581 -12.57 -3.98 -13.16
CA GLY A 581 -13.70 -4.85 -12.83
C GLY A 581 -13.68 -6.15 -13.64
N GLU A 582 -13.33 -6.08 -14.93
CA GLU A 582 -13.21 -7.23 -15.81
C GLU A 582 -12.11 -8.21 -15.37
N LEU A 583 -10.92 -7.70 -15.03
CA LEU A 583 -9.82 -8.48 -14.48
C LEU A 583 -10.24 -9.17 -13.19
N LEU A 584 -10.78 -8.42 -12.23
CA LEU A 584 -11.09 -8.96 -10.91
C LEU A 584 -12.21 -10.01 -10.98
N ALA A 585 -13.27 -9.75 -11.74
CA ALA A 585 -14.34 -10.72 -11.96
C ALA A 585 -13.87 -11.92 -12.80
N GLY A 586 -12.93 -11.70 -13.72
CA GLY A 586 -12.29 -12.74 -14.52
C GLY A 586 -11.60 -13.79 -13.65
N GLU A 587 -10.77 -13.35 -12.69
CA GLU A 587 -10.09 -14.24 -11.75
C GLU A 587 -11.07 -15.00 -10.85
N VAL A 588 -12.12 -14.32 -10.34
CA VAL A 588 -13.18 -14.97 -9.58
C VAL A 588 -13.88 -16.04 -10.43
N LEU A 589 -14.15 -15.76 -11.70
CA LEU A 589 -14.79 -16.71 -12.61
C LEU A 589 -13.90 -17.93 -12.91
N LYS A 590 -12.60 -17.72 -13.13
CA LYS A 590 -11.62 -18.80 -13.34
C LYS A 590 -11.62 -19.74 -12.13
N TYR A 591 -11.54 -19.17 -10.92
CA TYR A 591 -11.63 -19.94 -9.66
C TYR A 591 -12.93 -20.75 -9.56
N VAL A 592 -14.09 -20.12 -9.77
CA VAL A 592 -15.40 -20.79 -9.62
C VAL A 592 -15.56 -21.96 -10.58
N LYS A 593 -14.93 -21.91 -11.76
CA LYS A 593 -14.95 -22.98 -12.76
C LYS A 593 -13.87 -24.05 -12.56
N GLY A 594 -12.94 -23.85 -11.63
CA GLY A 594 -11.79 -24.71 -11.46
C GLY A 594 -10.75 -24.59 -12.58
N GLU A 595 -10.74 -23.46 -13.29
CA GLU A 595 -9.67 -23.11 -14.22
C GLU A 595 -8.44 -22.71 -13.37
N LYS A 596 -7.28 -23.30 -13.66
CA LYS A 596 -6.01 -23.01 -12.96
C LYS A 596 -5.24 -21.89 -13.63
#